data_AF-A0AAJ6A4S1-F1
#
_entry.id   AF-A0AAJ6A4S1-F1
#
_cell.length_a   1.000
_cell.length_b   1.000
_cell.length_c   1.000
_cell.angle_alpha   90.00
_cell.angle_beta   90.00
_cell.angle_gamma   90.00
#
_symmetry.space_group_name_H-M   'P 1'
#
loop_
_entity.id
_entity.type
_entity.pdbx_description
1 polymer ?
#
loop_
_entity_poly.entity_id
_entity_poly.type
_entity_poly.pdbx_seq_one_letter_code
_entity_poly.pdbx_strand_id
1 'polypeptide(L)'
;MAKSDDTEEKTLPPSRVKLDRLRREGQVPRSKEIPVAISVLAIAVYVTWRLEGILGCFARSFDSGLQSIKRADLSDAVGVGLSETGVALLDLIWLPLAMGLAATIVVSILDAHGFPVSFKHMSFDFTRLNPFDGIKKLFSLSSIAEFIKGLAKFALLAAAGSGAILYFLNSIFWAPLCGEACSLSTAAHLLGSILIVAAGIMVAAAFFDIRISRALFRHEHRMTKTEARREYKDTQGDPKLKSARRQIGAEMRGSPPRKERPGRR
;
A
#
# COMPACT_ATOMS: atom_id res chain seq x y z
N MET A 1 3.64 -4.83 38.13
CA MET A 1 4.78 -3.94 37.83
C MET A 1 4.25 -2.67 37.18
N ALA A 2 4.68 -1.54 37.74
CA ALA A 2 4.36 -0.12 37.51
C ALA A 2 3.48 0.29 36.31
N LYS A 3 2.32 0.87 36.64
CA LYS A 3 1.33 1.51 35.77
C LYS A 3 1.51 3.04 35.83
N SER A 4 2.72 3.54 35.53
CA SER A 4 3.09 4.95 35.72
C SER A 4 3.74 5.62 34.49
N ASP A 5 3.61 5.03 33.29
CA ASP A 5 4.15 5.61 32.04
C ASP A 5 3.06 6.27 31.15
N ASP A 6 1.77 6.18 31.49
CA ASP A 6 0.66 6.64 30.62
C ASP A 6 0.30 8.14 30.74
N THR A 7 0.87 8.89 31.70
CA THR A 7 0.48 10.30 31.94
C THR A 7 1.43 11.31 31.26
N GLU A 8 2.58 10.87 30.76
CA GLU A 8 3.53 11.77 30.10
C GLU A 8 3.19 11.93 28.61
N GLU A 9 3.01 13.16 28.14
CA GLU A 9 2.75 13.42 26.72
C GLU A 9 3.91 12.99 25.81
N LYS A 10 3.56 12.28 24.73
CA LYS A 10 4.48 11.86 23.67
C LYS A 10 4.89 13.05 22.81
N THR A 11 5.92 13.76 23.25
CA THR A 11 6.40 15.00 22.62
C THR A 11 7.64 14.80 21.73
N LEU A 12 8.42 13.74 21.95
CA LEU A 12 9.67 13.51 21.23
C LEU A 12 9.45 12.68 19.95
N PRO A 13 10.23 12.95 18.89
CA PRO A 13 10.21 12.11 17.69
C PRO A 13 10.73 10.69 18.01
N PRO A 14 10.24 9.65 17.30
CA PRO A 14 10.74 8.29 17.47
C PRO A 14 12.23 8.21 17.15
N SER A 15 13.00 7.54 18.01
CA SER A 15 14.42 7.28 17.78
C SER A 15 14.62 6.26 16.64
N ARG A 16 15.84 6.20 16.09
CA ARG A 16 16.19 5.19 15.07
C ARG A 16 16.07 3.77 15.62
N VAL A 17 16.43 3.56 16.87
CA VAL A 17 16.40 2.25 17.54
C VAL A 17 14.96 1.76 17.69
N LYS A 18 14.03 2.65 18.08
CA LYS A 18 12.59 2.35 18.13
C LYS A 18 12.03 2.00 16.74
N LEU A 19 12.40 2.76 15.71
CA LEU A 19 11.98 2.47 14.33
C LEU A 19 12.51 1.12 13.84
N ASP A 20 13.76 0.77 14.16
CA ASP A 20 14.35 -0.52 13.80
C ASP A 20 13.70 -1.67 14.55
N ARG A 21 13.31 -1.47 15.82
CA ARG A 21 12.53 -2.44 16.57
C ARG A 21 11.14 -2.66 15.96
N LEU A 22 10.43 -1.59 15.61
CA LEU A 22 9.11 -1.69 14.95
C LEU A 22 9.22 -2.44 13.62
N ARG A 23 10.25 -2.16 12.82
CA ARG A 23 10.55 -2.90 11.58
C ARG A 23 10.78 -4.40 11.84
N ARG A 24 11.57 -4.75 12.85
CA ARG A 24 11.80 -6.17 13.24
C ARG A 24 10.51 -6.85 13.70
N GLU A 25 9.61 -6.11 14.31
CA GLU A 25 8.28 -6.59 14.68
C GLU A 25 7.31 -6.67 13.49
N GLY A 26 7.70 -6.21 12.29
CA GLY A 26 6.90 -6.22 11.06
C GLY A 26 6.01 -4.98 10.89
N GLN A 27 6.12 -4.00 11.78
CA GLN A 27 5.40 -2.73 11.72
C GLN A 27 6.19 -1.73 10.89
N VAL A 28 5.73 -1.52 9.66
CA VAL A 28 6.27 -0.54 8.72
C VAL A 28 5.15 0.40 8.27
N PRO A 29 5.47 1.67 7.94
CA PRO A 29 4.50 2.55 7.31
C PRO A 29 4.06 1.90 5.99
N ARG A 30 2.75 1.66 5.82
CA ARG A 30 2.19 1.12 4.58
C ARG A 30 1.32 2.17 3.92
N SER A 31 1.60 2.44 2.65
CA SER A 31 0.73 3.23 1.78
C SER A 31 -0.34 2.32 1.18
N LYS A 32 -1.60 2.73 1.29
CA LYS A 32 -2.74 2.01 0.69
C LYS A 32 -2.91 2.35 -0.79
N GLU A 33 -2.34 3.47 -1.23
CA GLU A 33 -2.54 4.02 -2.57
C GLU A 33 -1.55 3.47 -3.60
N ILE A 34 -0.33 3.07 -3.20
CA ILE A 34 0.65 2.52 -4.16
C ILE A 34 0.14 1.28 -4.90
N PRO A 35 -0.42 0.26 -4.22
CA PRO A 35 -0.94 -0.92 -4.91
C PRO A 35 -2.03 -0.58 -5.91
N VAL A 36 -2.89 0.38 -5.56
CA VAL A 36 -3.99 0.86 -6.41
C VAL A 36 -3.45 1.62 -7.61
N ALA A 37 -2.46 2.48 -7.42
CA ALA A 37 -1.85 3.22 -8.51
C ALA A 37 -1.14 2.30 -9.51
N ILE A 38 -0.42 1.29 -9.02
CA ILE A 38 0.26 0.31 -9.89
C ILE A 38 -0.73 -0.58 -10.62
N SER A 39 -1.80 -1.04 -9.96
CA SER A 39 -2.83 -1.85 -10.63
C SER A 39 -3.57 -1.05 -11.70
N VAL A 40 -3.93 0.21 -11.43
CA VAL A 40 -4.57 1.10 -12.41
C VAL A 40 -3.64 1.40 -13.59
N LEU A 41 -2.35 1.64 -13.35
CA LEU A 41 -1.36 1.80 -14.42
C LEU A 41 -1.24 0.54 -15.28
N ALA A 42 -1.18 -0.63 -14.64
CA ALA A 42 -1.10 -1.90 -15.36
C ALA A 42 -2.33 -2.13 -16.25
N ILE A 43 -3.54 -1.79 -15.74
CA ILE A 43 -4.77 -1.84 -16.54
C ILE A 43 -4.68 -0.86 -17.70
N ALA A 44 -4.27 0.39 -17.45
CA ALA A 44 -4.21 1.41 -18.50
C ALA A 44 -3.27 0.99 -19.63
N VAL A 45 -2.08 0.46 -19.30
CA VAL A 45 -1.12 -0.06 -20.29
C VAL A 45 -1.66 -1.29 -21.00
N TYR A 46 -2.26 -2.24 -20.26
CA TYR A 46 -2.81 -3.46 -20.85
C TYR A 46 -3.98 -3.17 -21.80
N VAL A 47 -4.93 -2.35 -21.36
CA VAL A 47 -6.11 -1.97 -22.15
C VAL A 47 -5.68 -1.20 -23.39
N THR A 48 -4.74 -0.25 -23.28
CA THR A 48 -4.26 0.49 -24.47
C THR A 48 -3.51 -0.41 -25.45
N TRP A 49 -2.72 -1.36 -24.97
CA TRP A 49 -2.01 -2.30 -25.84
C TRP A 49 -2.93 -3.35 -26.49
N ARG A 50 -3.90 -3.89 -25.75
CA ARG A 50 -4.84 -4.92 -26.24
C ARG A 50 -6.13 -4.32 -26.82
N LEU A 51 -6.27 -2.99 -26.91
CA LEU A 51 -7.57 -2.37 -27.21
C LEU A 51 -8.18 -2.87 -28.53
N GLU A 52 -7.40 -2.83 -29.61
CA GLU A 52 -7.81 -3.29 -30.95
C GLU A 52 -8.22 -4.77 -30.93
N GLY A 53 -7.50 -5.54 -30.14
CA GLY A 53 -7.73 -6.95 -29.97
C GLY A 53 -8.98 -7.30 -29.16
N ILE A 54 -9.25 -6.55 -28.09
CA ILE A 54 -10.48 -6.67 -27.29
C ILE A 54 -11.67 -6.27 -28.15
N LEU A 55 -11.57 -5.15 -28.88
CA LEU A 55 -12.60 -4.68 -29.80
C LEU A 55 -12.89 -5.68 -30.91
N GLY A 56 -11.84 -6.29 -31.49
CA GLY A 56 -11.97 -7.35 -32.48
C GLY A 56 -12.67 -8.60 -31.95
N CYS A 57 -12.33 -9.05 -30.73
CA CYS A 57 -13.05 -10.16 -30.08
C CYS A 57 -14.51 -9.79 -29.81
N PHE A 58 -14.80 -8.58 -29.33
CA PHE A 58 -16.16 -8.13 -29.08
C PHE A 58 -17.00 -8.06 -30.36
N ALA A 59 -16.42 -7.55 -31.45
CA ALA A 59 -17.07 -7.50 -32.76
C ALA A 59 -17.37 -8.90 -33.31
N ARG A 60 -16.43 -9.85 -33.20
CA ARG A 60 -16.65 -11.26 -33.58
C ARG A 60 -17.71 -11.93 -32.72
N SER A 61 -17.68 -11.71 -31.41
CA SER A 61 -18.72 -12.25 -30.51
C SER A 61 -20.09 -11.68 -30.85
N PHE A 62 -20.18 -10.39 -31.18
CA PHE A 62 -21.44 -9.74 -31.59
C PHE A 62 -21.96 -10.27 -32.93
N ASP A 63 -21.09 -10.41 -33.93
CA ASP A 63 -21.44 -10.99 -35.23
C ASP A 63 -21.86 -12.46 -35.08
N SER A 64 -21.13 -13.25 -34.29
CA SER A 64 -21.48 -14.65 -34.01
C SER A 64 -22.84 -14.76 -33.30
N GLY A 65 -23.14 -13.86 -32.36
CA GLY A 65 -24.44 -13.78 -31.68
C GLY A 65 -25.58 -13.43 -32.64
N LEU A 66 -25.40 -12.44 -33.52
CA LEU A 66 -26.38 -12.09 -34.55
C LEU A 66 -26.62 -13.24 -35.53
N GLN A 67 -25.56 -13.95 -35.94
CA GLN A 67 -25.67 -15.11 -36.82
C GLN A 67 -26.36 -16.29 -36.13
N SER A 68 -26.13 -16.52 -34.85
CA SER A 68 -26.83 -17.55 -34.07
C SER A 68 -28.31 -17.26 -33.87
N ILE A 69 -28.69 -16.00 -33.66
CA ILE A 69 -30.12 -15.59 -33.65
C ILE A 69 -30.76 -15.88 -35.01
N LYS A 70 -30.04 -15.62 -36.10
CA LYS A 70 -30.51 -15.87 -37.47
C LYS A 70 -30.62 -17.36 -37.81
N ARG A 71 -29.79 -18.21 -37.19
CA ARG A 71 -29.77 -19.67 -37.39
C ARG A 71 -30.60 -20.47 -36.37
N ALA A 72 -31.14 -19.81 -35.34
CA ALA A 72 -31.80 -20.44 -34.18
C ALA A 72 -30.95 -21.53 -33.48
N ASP A 73 -29.62 -21.44 -33.62
CA ASP A 73 -28.67 -22.36 -32.99
C ASP A 73 -27.78 -21.57 -32.03
N LEU A 74 -28.06 -21.74 -30.74
CA LEU A 74 -27.42 -21.04 -29.63
C LEU A 74 -26.09 -21.67 -29.22
N SER A 75 -25.79 -22.90 -29.68
CA SER A 75 -24.63 -23.66 -29.22
C SER A 75 -23.29 -23.03 -29.67
N ASP A 76 -23.20 -22.58 -30.92
CA ASP A 76 -22.00 -21.94 -31.48
C ASP A 76 -21.71 -20.55 -30.87
N ALA A 77 -22.73 -19.70 -30.70
CA ALA A 77 -22.56 -18.39 -30.06
C ALA A 77 -22.15 -18.51 -28.59
N VAL A 78 -22.65 -19.51 -27.87
CA VAL A 78 -22.24 -19.78 -26.49
C VAL A 78 -20.79 -20.29 -26.45
N GLY A 79 -20.38 -21.15 -27.38
CA GLY A 79 -19.01 -21.67 -27.44
C GLY A 79 -17.95 -20.59 -27.70
N VAL A 80 -18.18 -19.71 -28.68
CA VAL A 80 -17.28 -18.58 -28.99
C VAL A 80 -17.32 -17.52 -27.88
N GLY A 81 -18.51 -17.22 -27.37
CA GLY A 81 -18.70 -16.26 -26.28
C GLY A 81 -18.02 -16.68 -24.97
N LEU A 82 -18.04 -17.97 -24.64
CA LEU A 82 -17.46 -18.47 -23.39
C LEU A 82 -15.93 -18.65 -23.48
N SER A 83 -15.40 -19.02 -24.65
CA SER A 83 -13.98 -19.30 -24.82
C SER A 83 -13.12 -18.06 -25.10
N GLU A 84 -13.52 -17.17 -26.03
CA GLU A 84 -12.69 -16.01 -26.37
C GLU A 84 -12.99 -14.80 -25.47
N THR A 85 -14.26 -14.43 -25.32
CA THR A 85 -14.64 -13.29 -24.46
C THR A 85 -14.50 -13.59 -22.98
N GLY A 86 -14.74 -14.84 -22.55
CA GLY A 86 -14.53 -15.28 -21.18
C GLY A 86 -13.07 -15.18 -20.73
N VAL A 87 -12.13 -15.66 -21.55
CA VAL A 87 -10.69 -15.56 -21.27
C VAL A 87 -10.22 -14.11 -21.29
N ALA A 88 -10.66 -13.31 -22.27
CA ALA A 88 -10.31 -11.89 -22.33
C ALA A 88 -10.79 -11.10 -21.10
N LEU A 89 -11.99 -11.40 -20.58
CA LEU A 89 -12.50 -10.82 -19.33
C LEU A 89 -11.73 -11.30 -18.11
N LEU A 90 -11.36 -12.58 -18.08
CA LEU A 90 -10.57 -13.16 -17.00
C LEU A 90 -9.20 -12.50 -16.92
N ASP A 91 -8.52 -12.31 -18.06
CA ASP A 91 -7.23 -11.64 -18.16
C ASP A 91 -7.31 -10.17 -17.71
N LEU A 92 -8.41 -9.48 -18.08
CA LEU A 92 -8.63 -8.08 -17.69
C LEU A 92 -8.77 -7.90 -16.17
N ILE A 93 -9.27 -8.92 -15.44
CA ILE A 93 -9.44 -8.89 -13.98
C ILE A 93 -8.21 -9.45 -13.26
N TRP A 94 -7.65 -10.56 -13.77
CA TRP A 94 -6.55 -11.26 -13.13
C TRP A 94 -5.26 -10.44 -13.15
N LEU A 95 -4.95 -9.80 -14.28
CA LEU A 95 -3.72 -9.02 -14.44
C LEU A 95 -3.61 -7.86 -13.43
N PRO A 96 -4.61 -6.98 -13.24
CA PRO A 96 -4.54 -5.94 -12.22
C PRO A 96 -4.44 -6.49 -10.80
N LEU A 97 -5.14 -7.59 -10.52
CA LEU A 97 -5.11 -8.19 -9.20
C LEU A 97 -3.70 -8.72 -8.89
N ALA A 98 -3.10 -9.46 -9.84
CA ALA A 98 -1.75 -9.98 -9.72
C ALA A 98 -0.71 -8.86 -9.63
N MET A 99 -0.83 -7.81 -10.45
CA MET A 99 0.07 -6.65 -10.42
C MET A 99 -0.06 -5.83 -9.13
N GLY A 100 -1.30 -5.63 -8.65
CA GLY A 100 -1.56 -4.98 -7.36
C GLY A 100 -0.97 -5.79 -6.20
N LEU A 101 -1.12 -7.12 -6.22
CA LEU A 101 -0.51 -8.00 -5.24
C LEU A 101 1.02 -7.93 -5.29
N ALA A 102 1.62 -8.05 -6.48
CA ALA A 102 3.06 -7.93 -6.67
C ALA A 102 3.58 -6.57 -6.18
N ALA A 103 2.87 -5.49 -6.47
CA ALA A 103 3.17 -4.15 -5.96
C ALA A 103 3.17 -4.09 -4.43
N THR A 104 2.15 -4.64 -3.76
CA THR A 104 2.13 -4.69 -2.29
C THR A 104 3.34 -5.41 -1.72
N ILE A 105 3.74 -6.52 -2.33
CA ILE A 105 4.87 -7.33 -1.90
C ILE A 105 6.18 -6.54 -2.08
N VAL A 106 6.40 -5.96 -3.25
CA VAL A 106 7.61 -5.16 -3.56
C VAL A 106 7.73 -3.97 -2.63
N VAL A 107 6.66 -3.18 -2.46
CA VAL A 107 6.65 -2.04 -1.52
C VAL A 107 6.95 -2.48 -0.10
N SER A 108 6.35 -3.59 0.35
CA SER A 108 6.57 -4.12 1.69
C SER A 108 8.03 -4.52 1.91
N ILE A 109 8.69 -5.12 0.91
CA ILE A 109 10.11 -5.49 0.98
C ILE A 109 11.00 -4.24 1.00
N LEU A 110 10.69 -3.25 0.16
CA LEU A 110 11.45 -1.99 0.07
C LEU A 110 11.35 -1.17 1.36
N ASP A 111 10.14 -0.94 1.88
CA ASP A 111 9.92 -0.16 3.10
C ASP A 111 10.45 -0.87 4.37
N ALA A 112 10.49 -2.21 4.37
CA ALA A 112 11.09 -2.99 5.44
C ALA A 112 12.62 -3.12 5.34
N HIS A 113 13.26 -2.64 4.26
CA HIS A 113 14.68 -2.88 3.96
C HIS A 113 15.05 -4.38 4.03
N GLY A 114 14.15 -5.27 3.58
CA GLY A 114 14.29 -6.73 3.69
C GLY A 114 12.93 -7.43 3.76
N PHE A 115 12.92 -8.74 3.98
CA PHE A 115 11.68 -9.51 4.21
C PHE A 115 11.26 -9.38 5.68
N PRO A 116 10.16 -8.68 6.01
CA PRO A 116 9.70 -8.57 7.40
C PRO A 116 8.93 -9.83 7.80
N VAL A 117 9.64 -10.94 8.02
CA VAL A 117 9.03 -12.15 8.59
C VAL A 117 9.00 -12.01 10.11
N SER A 118 7.89 -11.50 10.64
CA SER A 118 7.63 -11.43 12.08
C SER A 118 6.56 -12.45 12.47
N PHE A 119 6.98 -13.56 13.09
CA PHE A 119 6.08 -14.57 13.64
C PHE A 119 5.28 -14.07 14.86
N LYS A 120 5.64 -12.89 15.40
CA LYS A 120 5.01 -12.30 16.60
C LYS A 120 3.57 -11.86 16.37
N HIS A 121 3.14 -11.68 15.12
CA HIS A 121 1.76 -11.34 14.75
C HIS A 121 0.91 -12.55 14.37
N MET A 122 1.45 -13.78 14.40
CA MET A 122 0.68 -15.01 14.16
C MET A 122 -0.11 -15.46 15.40
N SER A 123 0.13 -14.84 16.57
CA SER A 123 -0.68 -15.11 17.76
C SER A 123 -2.06 -14.48 17.62
N PHE A 124 -3.11 -15.30 17.71
CA PHE A 124 -4.49 -14.85 17.78
C PHE A 124 -4.68 -14.01 19.06
N ASP A 125 -4.78 -12.70 18.90
CA ASP A 125 -4.87 -11.75 20.02
C ASP A 125 -6.32 -11.25 20.14
N PHE A 126 -7.08 -11.83 21.06
CA PHE A 126 -8.51 -11.50 21.26
C PHE A 126 -8.74 -10.04 21.67
N THR A 127 -7.72 -9.35 22.17
CA THR A 127 -7.80 -7.92 22.49
C THR A 127 -8.01 -7.04 21.24
N ARG A 128 -7.63 -7.52 20.04
CA ARG A 128 -7.84 -6.79 18.78
C ARG A 128 -9.26 -6.86 18.23
N LEU A 129 -10.13 -7.70 18.79
CA LEU A 129 -11.54 -7.85 18.39
C LEU A 129 -12.49 -6.91 19.12
N ASN A 130 -12.00 -6.01 19.98
CA ASN A 130 -12.87 -5.10 20.72
C ASN A 130 -13.53 -4.06 19.79
N PRO A 131 -14.86 -4.07 19.61
CA PRO A 131 -15.56 -3.15 18.71
C PRO A 131 -15.40 -1.67 19.11
N PHE A 132 -15.18 -1.39 20.40
CA PHE A 132 -14.94 -0.02 20.88
C PHE A 132 -13.64 0.59 20.32
N ASP A 133 -12.57 -0.21 20.24
CA ASP A 133 -11.30 0.25 19.68
C ASP A 133 -11.42 0.48 18.16
N GLY A 134 -12.28 -0.29 17.49
CA GLY A 134 -12.66 -0.07 16.09
C GLY A 134 -13.31 1.30 15.87
N ILE A 135 -14.29 1.67 16.71
CA ILE A 135 -14.97 2.97 16.61
C ILE A 135 -14.00 4.11 16.91
N LYS A 136 -13.16 3.99 17.94
CA LYS A 136 -12.13 5.00 18.24
C LYS A 136 -11.15 5.18 17.08
N LYS A 137 -10.83 4.10 16.37
CA LYS A 137 -9.97 4.14 15.19
C LYS A 137 -10.64 4.87 14.02
N LEU A 138 -11.95 4.73 13.83
CA LEU A 138 -12.71 5.49 12.80
C LEU A 138 -12.62 7.01 13.02
N PHE A 139 -12.51 7.48 14.25
CA PHE A 139 -12.32 8.90 14.59
C PHE A 139 -10.84 9.30 14.79
N SER A 140 -9.90 8.47 14.35
CA SER A 140 -8.47 8.80 14.42
C SER A 140 -8.06 9.80 13.34
N LEU A 141 -6.95 10.52 13.58
CA LEU A 141 -6.31 11.38 12.57
C LEU A 141 -6.01 10.64 11.27
N SER A 142 -5.68 9.35 11.36
CA SER A 142 -5.43 8.49 10.20
C SER A 142 -6.70 8.30 9.36
N SER A 143 -7.84 8.03 9.99
CA SER A 143 -9.12 7.86 9.29
C SER A 143 -9.63 9.15 8.66
N ILE A 144 -9.50 10.29 9.34
CA ILE A 144 -9.84 11.60 8.78
C ILE A 144 -8.94 11.91 7.57
N ALA A 145 -7.64 11.66 7.67
CA ALA A 145 -6.73 11.84 6.54
C ALA A 145 -7.08 10.93 5.36
N GLU A 146 -7.46 9.67 5.61
CA GLU A 146 -7.93 8.75 4.57
C GLU A 146 -9.22 9.24 3.90
N PHE A 147 -10.18 9.73 4.68
CA PHE A 147 -11.42 10.29 4.16
C PHE A 147 -11.17 11.51 3.26
N ILE A 148 -10.36 12.47 3.73
CA ILE A 148 -10.03 13.68 2.95
C ILE A 148 -9.31 13.31 1.66
N LYS A 149 -8.33 12.39 1.71
CA LYS A 149 -7.65 11.88 0.50
C LYS A 149 -8.64 11.20 -0.45
N GLY A 150 -9.57 10.40 0.07
CA GLY A 150 -10.62 9.76 -0.70
C GLY A 150 -11.50 10.77 -1.43
N LEU A 151 -11.98 11.78 -0.71
CA LEU A 151 -12.82 12.84 -1.25
C LEU A 151 -12.08 13.68 -2.31
N ALA A 152 -10.82 14.06 -2.03
CA ALA A 152 -9.99 14.79 -2.98
C ALA A 152 -9.76 14.00 -4.26
N LYS A 153 -9.42 12.70 -4.15
CA LYS A 153 -9.27 11.81 -5.30
C LYS A 153 -10.56 11.68 -6.11
N PHE A 154 -11.69 11.49 -5.43
CA PHE A 154 -12.99 11.40 -6.08
C PHE A 154 -13.31 12.67 -6.86
N ALA A 155 -13.12 13.85 -6.25
CA ALA A 155 -13.34 15.13 -6.91
C ALA A 155 -12.42 15.32 -8.13
N LEU A 156 -11.14 14.96 -8.02
CA LEU A 156 -10.18 15.04 -9.13
C LEU A 156 -10.57 14.11 -10.28
N LEU A 157 -10.96 12.88 -9.99
CA LEU A 157 -11.40 11.92 -11.01
C LEU A 157 -12.72 12.35 -11.66
N ALA A 158 -13.66 12.87 -10.88
CA ALA A 158 -14.93 13.39 -11.40
C ALA A 158 -14.71 14.60 -12.31
N ALA A 159 -13.84 15.54 -11.91
CA ALA A 159 -13.48 16.70 -12.72
C ALA A 159 -12.71 16.32 -14.00
N ALA A 160 -11.78 15.36 -13.90
CA ALA A 160 -11.07 14.85 -15.06
C ALA A 160 -12.02 14.13 -16.04
N GLY A 161 -12.92 13.30 -15.53
CA GLY A 161 -13.92 12.60 -16.33
C GLY A 161 -14.90 13.54 -17.02
N SER A 162 -15.46 14.51 -16.29
CA SER A 162 -16.35 15.51 -16.87
C SER A 162 -15.62 16.40 -17.88
N GLY A 163 -14.38 16.81 -17.57
CA GLY A 163 -13.52 17.58 -18.48
C GLY A 163 -13.21 16.83 -19.78
N ALA A 164 -12.89 15.53 -19.69
CA ALA A 164 -12.66 14.69 -20.87
C ALA A 164 -13.93 14.57 -21.72
N ILE A 165 -15.09 14.32 -21.11
CA ILE A 165 -16.37 14.26 -21.84
C ILE A 165 -16.67 15.58 -22.55
N LEU A 166 -16.46 16.71 -21.88
CA LEU A 166 -16.65 18.05 -22.48
C LEU A 166 -15.67 18.31 -23.62
N TYR A 167 -14.42 17.89 -23.48
CA TYR A 167 -13.40 18.03 -24.53
C TYR A 167 -13.73 17.22 -25.78
N PHE A 168 -14.22 16.00 -25.61
CA PHE A 168 -14.62 15.11 -26.71
C PHE A 168 -16.08 15.28 -27.16
N LEU A 169 -16.85 16.19 -26.55
CA LEU A 169 -18.29 16.30 -26.75
C LEU A 169 -18.67 16.46 -28.23
N ASN A 170 -17.93 17.30 -28.95
CA ASN A 170 -18.13 17.51 -30.38
C ASN A 170 -17.87 16.22 -31.17
N SER A 171 -16.73 15.56 -30.90
CA SER A 171 -16.37 14.29 -31.55
C SER A 171 -17.40 13.18 -31.27
N ILE A 172 -17.93 13.10 -30.05
CA ILE A 172 -18.99 12.16 -29.65
C ILE A 172 -20.28 12.43 -30.42
N PHE A 173 -20.64 13.70 -30.60
CA PHE A 173 -21.88 14.10 -31.28
C PHE A 173 -21.84 13.76 -32.78
N TRP A 174 -20.70 13.96 -33.43
CA TRP A 174 -20.53 13.72 -34.87
C TRP A 174 -20.09 12.28 -35.22
N ALA A 175 -19.55 11.53 -34.25
CA ALA A 175 -19.08 10.16 -34.43
C ALA A 175 -20.08 9.21 -35.12
N PRO A 176 -21.39 9.21 -34.78
CA PRO A 176 -22.37 8.33 -35.44
C PRO A 176 -22.57 8.66 -36.93
N LEU A 177 -22.37 9.91 -37.33
CA LEU A 177 -22.54 10.33 -38.73
C LEU A 177 -21.36 9.92 -39.62
N CYS A 178 -20.19 9.65 -39.03
CA CYS A 178 -18.98 9.27 -39.75
C CYS A 178 -18.80 7.74 -39.91
N GLY A 179 -19.79 6.96 -39.46
CA GLY A 179 -19.79 5.49 -39.53
C GLY A 179 -19.19 4.78 -38.32
N GLU A 180 -19.36 3.45 -38.28
CA GLU A 180 -19.06 2.61 -37.11
C GLU A 180 -17.58 2.67 -36.69
N ALA A 181 -16.66 2.64 -37.65
CA ALA A 181 -15.22 2.69 -37.39
C ALA A 181 -14.79 4.01 -36.71
N CYS A 182 -15.38 5.14 -37.12
CA CYS A 182 -15.08 6.45 -36.54
C CYS A 182 -15.65 6.57 -35.12
N SER A 183 -16.85 6.03 -34.89
CA SER A 183 -17.46 5.97 -33.56
C SER A 183 -16.61 5.14 -32.59
N LEU A 184 -16.13 3.98 -33.03
CA LEU A 184 -15.30 3.11 -32.21
C LEU A 184 -13.95 3.74 -31.86
N SER A 185 -13.29 4.37 -32.84
CA SER A 185 -12.04 5.10 -32.63
C SER A 185 -12.22 6.27 -31.65
N THR A 186 -13.31 7.04 -31.79
CA THR A 186 -13.60 8.16 -30.89
C THR A 186 -13.84 7.68 -29.45
N ALA A 187 -14.58 6.59 -29.27
CA ALA A 187 -14.80 5.97 -27.97
C ALA A 187 -13.49 5.44 -27.36
N ALA A 188 -12.64 4.80 -28.16
CA ALA A 188 -11.32 4.33 -27.77
C ALA A 188 -10.41 5.48 -27.29
N HIS A 189 -10.36 6.59 -28.04
CA HIS A 189 -9.57 7.77 -27.67
C HIS A 189 -10.10 8.44 -26.40
N LEU A 190 -11.42 8.57 -26.26
CA LEU A 190 -12.04 9.09 -25.04
C LEU A 190 -11.69 8.23 -23.82
N LEU A 191 -11.94 6.92 -23.89
CA LEU A 191 -11.64 5.98 -22.81
C LEU A 191 -10.15 5.95 -22.48
N GLY A 192 -9.28 5.92 -23.50
CA GLY A 192 -7.83 5.96 -23.33
C GLY A 192 -7.36 7.25 -22.63
N SER A 193 -7.91 8.40 -23.03
CA SER A 193 -7.58 9.68 -22.39
C SER A 193 -7.99 9.72 -20.92
N ILE A 194 -9.20 9.24 -20.58
CA ILE A 194 -9.70 9.17 -19.21
C ILE A 194 -8.82 8.23 -18.39
N LEU A 195 -8.47 7.05 -18.93
CA LEU A 195 -7.60 6.07 -18.26
C LEU A 195 -6.21 6.64 -17.97
N ILE A 196 -5.59 7.33 -18.93
CA ILE A 196 -4.26 7.92 -18.75
C ILE A 196 -4.29 9.02 -17.68
N VAL A 197 -5.28 9.91 -17.72
CA VAL A 197 -5.43 10.98 -16.72
C VAL A 197 -5.72 10.40 -15.34
N ALA A 198 -6.61 9.40 -15.24
CA ALA A 198 -6.91 8.71 -13.99
C ALA A 198 -5.68 8.01 -13.41
N ALA A 199 -4.88 7.34 -14.25
CA ALA A 199 -3.64 6.72 -13.83
C ALA A 199 -2.64 7.76 -13.30
N GLY A 200 -2.50 8.91 -13.98
CA GLY A 200 -1.67 10.02 -13.52
C GLY A 200 -2.11 10.57 -12.15
N ILE A 201 -3.42 10.75 -11.94
CA ILE A 201 -3.99 11.18 -10.66
C ILE A 201 -3.69 10.16 -9.56
N MET A 202 -3.85 8.86 -9.84
CA MET A 202 -3.57 7.80 -8.87
C MET A 202 -2.09 7.74 -8.48
N VAL A 203 -1.18 7.90 -9.45
CA VAL A 203 0.27 7.95 -9.18
C VAL A 203 0.63 9.17 -8.32
N ALA A 204 0.10 10.34 -8.65
CA ALA A 204 0.30 11.53 -7.85
C ALA A 204 -0.25 11.34 -6.42
N ALA A 205 -1.45 10.79 -6.29
CA ALA A 205 -2.05 10.50 -4.99
C ALA A 205 -1.22 9.50 -4.18
N ALA A 206 -0.68 8.45 -4.81
CA ALA A 206 0.21 7.49 -4.16
C ALA A 206 1.51 8.14 -3.67
N PHE A 207 2.08 9.08 -4.43
CA PHE A 207 3.27 9.82 -4.01
C PHE A 207 3.02 10.64 -2.73
N PHE A 208 1.89 11.37 -2.68
CA PHE A 208 1.51 12.11 -1.47
C PHE A 208 1.16 11.17 -0.31
N ASP A 209 0.51 10.04 -0.59
CA ASP A 209 0.16 9.05 0.42
C ASP A 209 1.37 8.43 1.11
N ILE A 210 2.48 8.20 0.39
CA ILE A 210 3.74 7.77 0.99
C ILE A 210 4.23 8.78 2.03
N ARG A 211 4.19 10.07 1.71
CA ARG A 211 4.65 11.12 2.63
C ARG A 211 3.74 11.21 3.85
N ILE A 212 2.44 11.18 3.64
CA ILE A 212 1.42 11.27 4.70
C ILE A 212 1.47 10.04 5.61
N SER A 213 1.50 8.83 5.05
CA SER A 213 1.58 7.57 5.81
C SER A 213 2.86 7.50 6.66
N ARG A 214 4.02 7.91 6.11
CA ARG A 214 5.27 7.99 6.88
C ARG A 214 5.21 9.05 7.98
N ALA A 215 4.54 10.18 7.76
CA ALA A 215 4.38 11.22 8.77
C ALA A 215 3.44 10.77 9.90
N LEU A 216 2.30 10.16 9.56
CA LEU A 216 1.35 9.56 10.51
C LEU A 216 2.01 8.46 11.33
N PHE A 217 2.77 7.56 10.69
CA PHE A 217 3.51 6.51 11.39
C PHE A 217 4.49 7.08 12.42
N ARG A 218 5.26 8.12 12.06
CA ARG A 218 6.14 8.81 13.02
C ARG A 218 5.37 9.51 14.13
N HIS A 219 4.19 10.06 13.84
CA HIS A 219 3.34 10.71 14.83
C HIS A 219 2.79 9.71 15.85
N GLU A 220 2.31 8.55 15.39
CA GLU A 220 1.76 7.50 16.23
C GLU A 220 2.82 6.86 17.14
N HIS A 221 4.07 6.76 16.66
CA HIS A 221 5.18 6.17 17.39
C HIS A 221 6.07 7.17 18.14
N ARG A 222 5.59 8.41 18.39
CA ARG A 222 6.29 9.39 19.25
C ARG A 222 6.64 8.81 20.62
N MET A 223 7.66 9.40 21.24
CA MET A 223 8.22 8.95 22.51
C MET A 223 7.96 9.96 23.62
N THR A 224 7.84 9.46 24.85
CA THR A 224 7.88 10.29 26.07
C THR A 224 9.32 10.58 26.47
N LYS A 225 9.58 11.56 27.34
CA LYS A 225 10.95 11.84 27.80
C LYS A 225 11.48 10.71 28.68
N THR A 226 10.61 10.07 29.45
CA THR A 226 10.93 8.85 30.22
C THR A 226 11.33 7.69 29.30
N GLU A 227 10.58 7.44 28.23
CA GLU A 227 10.87 6.37 27.27
C GLU A 227 12.22 6.61 26.57
N ALA A 228 12.47 7.84 26.11
CA ALA A 228 13.75 8.21 25.48
C ALA A 228 14.95 8.03 26.43
N ARG A 229 14.79 8.38 27.72
CA ARG A 229 15.83 8.15 28.73
C ARG A 229 16.09 6.67 28.98
N ARG A 230 15.04 5.84 29.04
CA ARG A 230 15.19 4.38 29.18
C ARG A 230 15.92 3.80 27.97
N GLU A 231 15.53 4.18 26.77
CA GLU A 231 16.16 3.69 25.55
C GLU A 231 17.66 4.07 25.48
N TYR A 232 18.01 5.29 25.91
CA TYR A 232 19.41 5.72 26.00
C TYR A 232 20.21 4.86 27.00
N LYS A 233 19.61 4.52 28.14
CA LYS A 233 20.24 3.63 29.14
C LYS A 233 20.39 2.20 28.63
N ASP A 234 19.40 1.67 27.91
CA ASP A 234 19.44 0.30 27.38
C ASP A 234 20.47 0.16 26.24
N THR A 235 20.62 1.18 25.40
CA THR A 235 21.56 1.14 24.27
C THR A 235 23.00 1.51 24.63
N GLN A 236 23.22 2.52 25.49
CA GLN A 236 24.58 2.95 25.85
C GLN A 236 25.07 2.41 27.20
N GLY A 237 24.18 1.77 27.97
CA GLY A 237 24.42 1.41 29.37
C GLY A 237 24.30 2.64 30.28
N ASP A 238 23.95 2.43 31.56
CA ASP A 238 23.93 3.53 32.52
C ASP A 238 25.37 4.07 32.70
N PRO A 239 25.63 5.37 32.45
CA PRO A 239 26.97 5.94 32.58
C PRO A 239 27.54 5.76 33.98
N LYS A 240 26.70 5.69 35.02
CA LYS A 240 27.14 5.40 36.41
C LYS A 240 27.65 3.97 36.55
N LEU A 241 27.01 3.00 35.89
CA LEU A 241 27.48 1.61 35.85
C LEU A 241 28.75 1.47 34.99
N LYS A 242 28.88 2.26 33.92
CA LYS A 242 30.08 2.29 33.07
C LYS A 242 31.28 2.89 33.80
N SER A 243 31.09 3.97 34.59
CA SER A 243 32.14 4.56 35.43
C SER A 243 32.52 3.64 36.59
N ALA A 244 31.53 3.01 37.26
CA ALA A 244 31.77 2.04 38.32
C ALA A 244 32.58 0.82 37.82
N ARG A 245 32.22 0.27 36.64
CA ARG A 245 33.00 -0.81 36.01
C ARG A 245 34.44 -0.37 35.68
N ARG A 246 34.64 0.86 35.23
CA ARG A 246 35.98 1.41 34.99
C ARG A 246 36.80 1.55 36.27
N GLN A 247 36.18 2.00 37.37
CA GLN A 247 36.82 2.12 38.69
C GLN A 247 37.25 0.75 39.22
N ILE A 248 36.35 -0.23 39.23
CA ILE A 248 36.65 -1.60 39.66
C ILE A 248 37.76 -2.22 38.78
N GLY A 249 37.70 -1.99 37.46
CA GLY A 249 38.73 -2.46 36.53
C GLY A 249 40.06 -1.73 36.62
N ALA A 250 40.13 -0.57 37.28
CA ALA A 250 41.38 0.12 37.61
C ALA A 250 41.95 -0.40 38.94
N GLU A 251 41.09 -0.59 39.95
CA GLU A 251 41.47 -1.19 41.24
C GLU A 251 42.01 -2.62 41.08
N MET A 252 41.38 -3.46 40.25
CA MET A 252 41.87 -4.81 39.99
C MET A 252 43.19 -4.85 39.22
N ARG A 253 43.53 -3.79 38.47
CA ARG A 253 44.81 -3.67 37.73
C ARG A 253 45.97 -3.22 38.61
N GLY A 254 45.67 -2.42 39.64
CA GLY A 254 46.64 -2.00 40.65
C GLY A 254 46.77 -2.98 41.82
N SER A 255 45.87 -3.96 41.94
CA SER A 255 45.93 -4.97 43.00
C SER A 255 47.01 -6.01 42.69
N PRO A 256 47.96 -6.26 43.61
CA PRO A 256 49.00 -7.28 43.41
C PRO A 256 48.35 -8.67 43.27
N PRO A 257 48.94 -9.58 42.48
CA PRO A 257 48.39 -10.92 42.27
C PRO A 257 48.14 -11.57 43.62
N ARG A 258 46.89 -12.03 43.82
CA ARG A 258 46.47 -12.68 45.05
C ARG A 258 47.38 -13.89 45.27
N LYS A 259 48.30 -13.80 46.23
CA LYS A 259 49.13 -14.93 46.64
C LYS A 259 48.18 -16.04 47.10
N GLU A 260 48.03 -17.07 46.28
CA GLU A 260 47.40 -18.32 46.69
C GLU A 260 48.13 -18.79 47.94
N ARG A 261 47.41 -18.84 49.06
CA ARG A 261 47.93 -19.47 50.26
C ARG A 261 47.97 -20.97 49.98
N PRO A 262 49.12 -21.64 50.12
CA PRO A 262 49.14 -23.09 50.09
C PRO A 262 48.49 -23.58 51.39
N GLY A 263 47.20 -23.93 51.33
CA GLY A 263 46.50 -24.67 52.37
C GLY A 263 46.65 -26.16 52.09
N ARG A 264 47.73 -26.75 52.62
CA ARG A 264 47.73 -27.74 53.72
C ARG A 264 46.96 -29.03 53.37
N ARG A 265 47.76 -30.08 53.13
CA ARG A 265 47.39 -31.48 53.30
C ARG A 265 46.83 -31.73 54.69
#